data_AF-A0A7C2K5G1-F1
#
_entry.id   AF-A0A7C2K5G1-F1
#
_cell.length_a   1.000
_cell.length_b   1.000
_cell.length_c   1.000
_cell.angle_alpha   90.00
_cell.angle_beta   90.00
_cell.angle_gamma   90.00
#
_symmetry.space_group_name_H-M   'P 1'
#
loop_
_entity.id
_entity.type
_entity.pdbx_description
1 polymer ?
#
loop_
_entity_poly.entity_id
_entity_poly.type
_entity_poly.pdbx_seq_one_letter_code
_entity_poly.pdbx_strand_id
1 'polypeptide(L)' 'NFVEVYVNAPLEVRMARDPKGLYSKAIKGEIKNLTGYDGVYEEPENPELSLDTSKMSVEEEVEVILKKLKDMGYL' A
#
# COMPACT_ATOMS: atom_id res chain seq x y z
N ASN A 1 -17.65 10.35 -9.32
CA ASN A 1 -17.37 8.96 -8.90
C ASN A 1 -16.00 8.91 -8.27
N PHE A 2 -15.85 8.11 -7.23
CA PHE A 2 -14.60 7.91 -6.48
C PHE A 2 -14.41 6.40 -6.30
N VAL A 3 -13.16 5.94 -6.33
CA VAL A 3 -12.76 4.54 -6.15
C VAL A 3 -11.54 4.51 -5.23
N GLU A 4 -11.69 3.97 -4.04
CA GLU A 4 -10.61 3.76 -3.08
C GLU A 4 -9.83 2.50 -3.44
N VAL A 5 -8.51 2.65 -3.56
CA VAL A 5 -7.60 1.52 -3.80
C VAL A 5 -6.66 1.41 -2.61
N TYR A 6 -6.82 0.35 -1.83
CA TYR A 6 -5.93 0.03 -0.73
C TYR A 6 -4.70 -0.70 -1.23
N VAL A 7 -3.54 -0.02 -1.20
CA VAL A 7 -2.26 -0.57 -1.63
C VAL A 7 -1.44 -0.96 -0.41
N ASN A 8 -1.25 -2.26 -0.19
CA ASN A 8 -0.58 -2.77 1.01
C ASN A 8 0.53 -3.79 0.69
N ALA A 9 1.40 -4.02 1.66
CA ALA A 9 2.29 -5.16 1.75
C ALA A 9 2.61 -5.45 3.23
N PRO A 10 2.99 -6.69 3.58
CA PRO A 10 3.48 -7.02 4.92
C PRO A 10 4.58 -6.05 5.39
N LEU A 11 4.60 -5.73 6.68
CA LEU A 11 5.53 -4.76 7.26
C LEU A 11 6.99 -5.13 6.94
N GLU A 12 7.32 -6.42 7.03
CA GLU A 12 8.65 -6.96 6.77
C GLU A 12 9.09 -6.68 5.33
N VAL A 13 8.17 -6.77 4.37
CA VAL A 13 8.44 -6.48 2.95
C VAL A 13 8.66 -4.97 2.76
N ARG A 14 7.85 -4.14 3.41
CA ARG A 14 8.00 -2.67 3.35
C ARG A 14 9.33 -2.23 3.96
N MET A 15 9.71 -2.80 5.10
CA MET A 15 10.99 -2.57 5.77
C MET A 15 12.18 -3.08 4.97
N ALA A 16 12.06 -4.23 4.29
CA ALA A 16 13.13 -4.75 3.46
C ALA A 16 13.38 -3.89 2.22
N ARG A 17 12.32 -3.30 1.63
CA ARG A 17 12.43 -2.42 0.47
C ARG A 17 13.03 -1.05 0.82
N ASP A 18 12.62 -0.47 1.96
CA ASP A 18 13.01 0.83 2.53
C ASP A 18 13.72 1.83 1.58
N PRO A 19 13.07 2.23 0.46
CA PRO A 19 13.75 2.94 -0.63
C PRO A 19 14.24 4.34 -0.23
N LYS A 20 13.73 4.87 0.87
CA LYS A 20 14.03 6.20 1.41
C LYS A 20 14.79 6.15 2.74
N GLY A 21 15.09 4.95 3.26
CA GLY A 21 15.74 4.79 4.57
C GLY A 21 14.88 5.22 5.76
N LEU A 22 13.55 5.32 5.62
CA LEU A 22 12.67 5.83 6.66
C LEU A 22 12.49 4.82 7.79
N TYR A 23 12.31 3.53 7.46
CA TYR A 23 12.24 2.47 8.47
C TYR A 23 13.58 2.37 9.20
N SER A 24 14.69 2.42 8.46
CA SER A 24 16.04 2.42 9.04
C SER A 24 16.27 3.55 10.05
N LYS A 25 15.78 4.77 9.75
CA LYS A 25 15.85 5.92 10.65
C LYS A 25 14.93 5.77 11.87
N ALA A 26 13.73 5.23 11.67
CA ALA A 26 12.80 4.97 12.76
C ALA A 26 13.33 3.94 13.76
N ILE A 27 13.97 2.86 13.27
CA ILE A 27 14.64 1.85 14.11
C ILE A 27 15.76 2.47 14.96
N LYS A 28 16.50 3.44 14.41
CA LYS A 28 17.54 4.18 15.14
C LYS A 28 16.98 5.25 16.10
N GLY A 29 15.66 5.46 16.12
CA GLY A 29 14.99 6.49 16.92
C GLY A 29 15.14 7.91 16.37
N GLU A 30 15.62 8.08 15.13
CA GLU A 30 15.77 9.37 14.46
C GLU A 30 14.43 9.91 13.94
N ILE A 31 13.49 9.00 13.62
CA ILE A 31 12.10 9.31 13.26
C ILE A 31 11.20 8.63 14.30
N LYS A 32 10.17 9.35 14.75
CA LYS A 32 9.13 8.83 15.66
C LYS A 32 7.77 8.93 14.98
N ASN A 33 6.85 8.04 15.33
CA ASN A 33 5.49 8.02 14.81
C ASN A 33 5.45 7.87 13.28
N LEU A 34 6.32 7.03 12.73
CA LEU A 34 6.28 6.65 11.32
C LEU A 34 5.02 5.82 11.06
N THR A 35 4.08 6.39 10.32
CA THR A 35 2.83 5.75 9.93
C THR A 35 3.07 4.36 9.34
N GLY A 36 2.37 3.36 9.89
CA GLY A 36 2.49 1.97 9.46
C GLY A 36 3.72 1.24 9.99
N TYR A 37 4.42 1.82 10.97
CA TYR A 37 5.48 1.19 11.78
C TYR A 37 5.20 1.39 13.28
N ASP A 38 5.58 2.54 13.84
CA ASP A 38 5.35 2.94 15.24
C ASP A 38 4.29 4.05 15.37
N GLY A 39 3.85 4.62 14.25
CA GLY A 39 2.67 5.47 14.15
C GLY A 39 1.45 4.71 13.62
N VAL A 40 0.25 5.17 13.98
CA VAL A 40 -1.03 4.58 13.56
C VAL A 40 -1.20 4.71 12.05
N TYR A 41 -1.60 3.60 11.42
CA TYR A 41 -2.16 3.56 10.08
C TYR A 41 -3.57 2.99 10.19
N GLU A 42 -4.55 3.71 9.68
CA GLU A 42 -5.94 3.27 9.65
C GLU A 42 -6.19 2.59 8.30
N GLU A 43 -6.26 1.26 8.31
CA GLU A 43 -6.60 0.50 7.11
C GLU A 43 -8.06 0.83 6.71
N PRO A 44 -8.34 0.97 5.40
CA PRO A 44 -9.71 1.23 4.95
C PRO A 44 -10.60 0.02 5.26
N GLU A 45 -11.78 0.27 5.82
CA GLU A 45 -12.71 -0.79 6.22
C GLU A 45 -13.33 -1.51 5.02
N ASN A 46 -13.59 -0.78 3.92
CA ASN A 46 -14.26 -1.32 2.75
C ASN A 46 -13.79 -0.64 1.45
N PRO A 47 -12.51 -0.80 1.07
CA PRO A 47 -12.00 -0.23 -0.17
C PRO A 47 -12.64 -0.93 -1.39
N GLU A 48 -12.89 -0.21 -2.48
CA GLU A 48 -13.39 -0.83 -3.72
C GLU A 48 -12.41 -1.86 -4.30
N LEU A 49 -11.11 -1.68 -4.03
CA LEU A 49 -10.04 -2.60 -4.43
C LEU A 49 -8.92 -2.65 -3.38
N SER A 50 -8.45 -3.85 -3.05
CA SER A 50 -7.28 -4.07 -2.21
C SER A 50 -6.20 -4.81 -3.00
N LEU A 51 -4.96 -4.33 -2.92
CA LEU A 51 -3.78 -4.87 -3.61
C LEU A 51 -2.70 -5.26 -2.61
N ASP A 52 -2.18 -6.48 -2.74
CA ASP A 52 -1.00 -6.95 -2.01
C ASP A 52 0.24 -6.86 -2.91
N THR A 53 0.96 -5.75 -2.77
CA THR A 53 2.15 -5.42 -3.57
C THR A 53 3.35 -6.32 -3.28
N SER A 54 3.23 -7.28 -2.36
CA SER A 54 4.24 -8.33 -2.15
C SER A 54 4.06 -9.53 -3.07
N LYS A 55 2.90 -9.64 -3.73
CA LYS A 55 2.52 -10.79 -4.56
C LYS A 55 2.40 -10.49 -6.05
N MET A 56 2.48 -9.22 -6.42
CA MET A 56 2.21 -8.75 -7.78
C MET A 56 3.32 -7.82 -8.28
N SER A 57 3.51 -7.81 -9.60
CA SER A 57 4.25 -6.74 -10.28
C SER A 57 3.37 -5.50 -10.44
N VAL A 58 4.00 -4.36 -10.75
CA VAL A 58 3.27 -3.10 -11.01
C VAL A 58 2.34 -3.25 -12.20
N GLU A 59 2.75 -3.97 -13.23
CA GLU A 59 1.93 -4.24 -14.42
C GLU A 59 0.67 -5.04 -14.06
N GLU A 60 0.83 -6.09 -13.25
CA GLU A 60 -0.31 -6.91 -12.77
C GLU A 60 -1.27 -6.08 -11.90
N GLU A 61 -0.75 -5.20 -11.03
CA GLU A 61 -1.57 -4.29 -10.21
C GLU A 61 -2.40 -3.33 -11.08
N VAL A 62 -1.76 -2.74 -12.10
CA VAL A 62 -2.42 -1.85 -13.05
C VAL A 62 -3.51 -2.58 -13.81
N GLU A 63 -3.26 -3.80 -14.27
CA GLU A 63 -4.29 -4.62 -14.95
C GLU A 63 -5.50 -4.89 -14.04
N VAL A 64 -5.28 -5.20 -12.77
CA VAL A 64 -6.36 -5.41 -11.80
C VAL A 64 -7.18 -4.12 -11.58
N ILE A 65 -6.51 -2.96 -11.47
CA ILE A 65 -7.20 -1.66 -11.35
C ILE A 65 -8.04 -1.39 -12.60
N LEU A 66 -7.47 -1.53 -13.79
CA LEU A 66 -8.18 -1.27 -15.05
C LEU A 66 -9.36 -2.21 -15.23
N LYS A 67 -9.20 -3.49 -14.87
CA LYS A 67 -10.30 -4.47 -14.89
C LYS A 67 -11.42 -4.04 -13.94
N LYS A 68 -11.09 -3.66 -12.70
CA LYS A 68 -12.09 -3.19 -11.72
C LYS A 68 -12.88 -1.99 -12.24
N LEU A 69 -12.21 -1.02 -12.85
CA LEU A 69 -12.86 0.17 -13.41
C LEU A 69 -13.81 -0.17 -14.58
N LYS A 70 -13.43 -1.13 -15.45
CA LYS A 70 -14.33 -1.64 -16.52
C LYS A 70 -15.54 -2.35 -15.94
N ASP A 71 -15.35 -3.22 -14.94
CA ASP A 71 -16.43 -3.95 -14.28
C ASP A 71 -17.42 -2.98 -13.59
N MET A 72 -16.96 -1.80 -13.15
CA MET A 72 -17.77 -0.72 -12.59
C MET A 72 -18.41 0.19 -13.64
N GLY A 73 -18.13 -0.01 -14.93
CA GLY A 73 -18.64 0.82 -16.03
C GLY A 73 -18.01 2.20 -16.15
N TYR A 74 -16.80 2.39 -15.60
CA TYR A 74 -16.04 3.64 -15.73
C TYR A 74 -15.09 3.65 -16.92
N LEU A 75 -14.85 2.49 -17.54
CA LEU A 75 -14.00 2.27 -18.72
C LEU A 75 -14.69 1.33 -19.70
#